data_AF-A0A1Z9H0T2-F1
#
_entry.id   AF-A0A1Z9H0T2-F1
#
_cell.length_a   1.000
_cell.length_b   1.000
_cell.length_c   1.000
_cell.angle_alpha   90.00
_cell.angle_beta   90.00
_cell.angle_gamma   90.00
#
_symmetry.space_group_name_H-M   'P 1'
#
loop_
_entity.id
_entity.type
_entity.pdbx_description
1 polymer ?
#
loop_
_entity_poly.entity_id
_entity_poly.type
_entity_poly.pdbx_seq_one_letter_code
_entity_poly.pdbx_strand_id
1 'polypeptide(L)'
;MKILEVIGEDKYVDQLDSDINSTIISMMANDVDEISMDDFQEQLKGLGSVVDATALRSYLLKNGKIKSITGDRIILDTPSNNPSFSKQDDTANKVSNMAKQSAKSSIDK
;
A
#
# COMPACT_ATOMS: atom_id res chain seq x y z
N MET A 1 23.06 -13.52 21.04
CA MET A 1 22.86 -12.31 20.19
C MET A 1 21.95 -12.69 19.04
N LYS A 2 20.69 -12.23 19.04
CA LYS A 2 19.66 -12.47 18.02
C LYS A 2 19.50 -11.23 17.13
N ILE A 3 20.56 -10.83 16.43
CA ILE A 3 20.54 -9.61 15.61
C ILE A 3 20.09 -9.91 14.16
N LEU A 4 20.12 -11.18 13.75
CA LEU A 4 19.73 -11.60 12.39
C LEU A 4 18.22 -11.83 12.20
N GLU A 5 17.44 -12.11 13.26
CA GLU A 5 15.98 -12.30 13.14
C GLU A 5 15.24 -10.98 12.87
N VAL A 6 15.67 -9.88 13.52
CA VAL A 6 14.97 -8.58 13.42
C VAL A 6 15.11 -7.96 12.01
N ILE A 7 16.28 -8.07 11.38
CA ILE A 7 16.54 -7.48 10.05
C ILE A 7 15.77 -8.21 8.95
N GLY A 8 15.52 -9.52 9.11
CA GLY A 8 14.75 -10.31 8.16
C GLY A 8 13.25 -10.02 8.22
N GLU A 9 12.71 -9.86 9.44
CA GLU A 9 11.31 -9.51 9.66
C GLU A 9 10.98 -8.10 9.16
N ASP A 10 11.80 -7.10 9.48
CA ASP A 10 11.57 -5.73 9.03
C ASP A 10 11.59 -5.63 7.50
N LYS A 11 12.56 -6.27 6.84
CA LYS A 11 12.63 -6.32 5.36
C LYS A 11 11.46 -7.08 4.75
N TYR A 12 10.99 -8.14 5.41
CA TYR A 12 9.82 -8.88 4.96
C TYR A 12 8.55 -8.05 5.07
N VAL A 13 8.39 -7.29 6.16
CA VAL A 13 7.27 -6.35 6.36
C VAL A 13 7.31 -5.23 5.32
N ASP A 14 8.48 -4.62 5.07
CA ASP A 14 8.64 -3.57 4.07
C ASP A 14 8.35 -4.07 2.65
N GLN A 15 8.82 -5.28 2.32
CA GLN A 15 8.55 -5.91 1.01
C GLN A 15 7.05 -6.22 0.86
N LEU A 16 6.43 -6.79 1.88
CA LEU A 16 5.00 -7.09 1.86
C LEU A 16 4.15 -5.82 1.71
N ASP A 17 4.50 -4.74 2.41
CA ASP A 17 3.84 -3.44 2.28
C ASP A 17 3.95 -2.92 0.84
N SER A 18 5.17 -2.97 0.27
CA SER A 18 5.43 -2.60 -1.12
C SER A 18 4.62 -3.44 -2.11
N ASP A 19 4.53 -4.75 -1.91
CA ASP A 19 3.80 -5.66 -2.79
C ASP A 19 2.28 -5.44 -2.72
N ILE A 20 1.73 -5.24 -1.53
CA ILE A 20 0.32 -4.88 -1.33
C ILE A 20 0.01 -3.55 -2.05
N ASN A 21 0.83 -2.53 -1.85
CA ASN A 21 0.62 -1.22 -2.48
C ASN A 21 0.74 -1.29 -4.00
N SER A 22 1.75 -1.98 -4.52
CA SER A 22 1.96 -2.14 -5.97
C SER A 22 0.78 -2.86 -6.62
N THR A 23 0.26 -3.89 -5.93
CA THR A 23 -0.91 -4.66 -6.36
C THR A 23 -2.16 -3.79 -6.42
N ILE A 24 -2.42 -2.98 -5.37
CA ILE A 24 -3.55 -2.03 -5.35
C ILE A 24 -3.40 -0.97 -6.46
N ILE A 25 -2.23 -0.35 -6.59
CA ILE A 25 -1.99 0.70 -7.60
C ILE A 25 -2.19 0.15 -9.01
N SER A 26 -1.70 -1.08 -9.28
CA SER A 26 -1.90 -1.75 -10.56
C SER A 26 -3.39 -1.97 -10.85
N MET A 27 -4.17 -2.44 -9.87
CA MET A 27 -5.62 -2.58 -10.02
C MET A 27 -6.31 -1.26 -10.33
N MET A 28 -5.98 -0.20 -9.58
CA MET A 28 -6.54 1.13 -9.81
C MET A 28 -6.16 1.68 -11.20
N ALA A 29 -4.96 1.39 -11.69
CA ALA A 29 -4.52 1.79 -13.02
C ALA A 29 -5.23 1.02 -14.16
N ASN A 30 -5.79 -0.16 -13.86
CA ASN A 30 -6.57 -0.97 -14.78
C ASN A 30 -8.09 -0.81 -14.55
N ASP A 31 -8.53 0.24 -13.86
CA ASP A 31 -9.94 0.53 -13.55
C ASP A 31 -10.68 -0.61 -12.83
N VAL A 32 -9.95 -1.38 -12.01
CA VAL A 32 -10.53 -2.40 -11.14
C VAL A 32 -11.01 -1.73 -9.85
N ASP A 33 -12.31 -1.74 -9.60
CA ASP A 33 -12.93 -1.10 -8.43
C ASP A 33 -13.00 -2.01 -7.20
N GLU A 34 -12.93 -3.31 -7.39
CA GLU A 34 -13.07 -4.29 -6.34
C GLU A 34 -12.38 -5.62 -6.67
N ILE A 35 -11.99 -6.34 -5.63
CA ILE A 35 -11.38 -7.67 -5.71
C ILE A 35 -11.79 -8.50 -4.49
N SER A 36 -11.87 -9.82 -4.64
CA SER A 36 -12.11 -10.69 -3.49
C SER A 36 -10.85 -10.79 -2.61
N MET A 37 -11.04 -11.05 -1.31
CA MET A 37 -9.94 -11.26 -0.36
C MET A 37 -9.08 -12.45 -0.80
N ASP A 38 -9.74 -13.53 -1.24
CA ASP A 38 -9.06 -14.75 -1.69
C ASP A 38 -8.20 -14.47 -2.93
N ASP A 39 -8.75 -13.79 -3.96
CA ASP A 39 -8.00 -13.44 -5.16
C ASP A 39 -6.82 -12.50 -4.84
N PHE A 40 -7.01 -11.57 -3.90
CA PHE A 40 -5.94 -10.68 -3.45
C PHE A 40 -4.81 -11.47 -2.76
N GLN A 41 -5.16 -12.42 -1.89
CA GLN A 41 -4.19 -13.31 -1.26
C GLN A 41 -3.48 -14.21 -2.28
N GLU A 42 -4.17 -14.68 -3.31
CA GLU A 42 -3.55 -15.43 -4.41
C GLU A 42 -2.54 -14.57 -5.19
N GLN A 43 -2.84 -13.29 -5.45
CA GLN A 43 -1.89 -12.39 -6.08
C GLN A 43 -0.63 -12.19 -5.22
N LEU A 44 -0.79 -11.93 -3.91
CA LEU A 44 0.34 -11.82 -2.99
C LEU A 44 1.16 -13.11 -2.93
N LYS A 45 0.48 -14.26 -2.93
CA LYS A 45 1.14 -15.58 -2.96
C LYS A 45 1.95 -15.77 -4.24
N GLY A 46 1.46 -15.30 -5.38
CA GLY A 46 2.20 -15.27 -6.64
C GLY A 46 3.48 -14.42 -6.58
N LEU A 47 3.51 -13.41 -5.71
CA LEU A 47 4.69 -12.57 -5.44
C LEU A 47 5.63 -13.17 -4.36
N GLY A 48 5.26 -14.31 -3.77
CA GLY A 48 6.05 -14.98 -2.74
C GLY A 48 5.67 -14.60 -1.30
N SER A 49 4.61 -13.81 -1.12
CA SER A 49 4.09 -13.41 0.19
C SER A 49 2.89 -14.24 0.59
N VAL A 50 2.93 -14.84 1.78
CA VAL A 50 1.77 -15.52 2.37
C VAL A 50 1.31 -14.72 3.57
N VAL A 51 0.06 -14.26 3.53
CA VAL A 51 -0.54 -13.42 4.57
C VAL A 51 -1.86 -14.02 4.99
N ASP A 52 -2.11 -14.04 6.30
CA ASP A 52 -3.40 -14.42 6.87
C ASP A 52 -4.49 -13.39 6.49
N ALA A 53 -5.71 -13.85 6.21
CA ALA A 53 -6.81 -13.00 5.76
C ALA A 53 -7.20 -11.93 6.81
N THR A 54 -7.13 -12.27 8.10
CA THR A 54 -7.46 -11.34 9.20
C THR A 54 -6.40 -10.25 9.33
N ALA A 55 -5.13 -10.64 9.21
CA ALA A 55 -4.00 -9.70 9.22
C ALA A 55 -4.06 -8.77 8.01
N LEU A 56 -4.28 -9.33 6.81
CA LEU A 56 -4.43 -8.58 5.57
C LEU A 56 -5.59 -7.59 5.65
N ARG A 57 -6.77 -8.03 6.11
CA ARG A 57 -7.93 -7.15 6.30
C ARG A 57 -7.62 -5.98 7.21
N SER A 58 -6.97 -6.24 8.35
CA SER A 58 -6.58 -5.22 9.32
C SER A 58 -5.57 -4.22 8.74
N TYR A 59 -4.67 -4.69 7.87
CA TYR A 59 -3.71 -3.86 7.17
C TYR A 59 -4.40 -3.00 6.09
N LEU A 60 -5.24 -3.61 5.26
CA LEU A 60 -5.98 -2.94 4.18
C LEU A 60 -6.90 -1.83 4.70
N LEU A 61 -7.57 -2.02 5.85
CA LEU A 61 -8.38 -0.97 6.46
C LEU A 61 -7.59 0.26 6.92
N LYS A 62 -6.28 0.11 7.14
CA LYS A 62 -5.37 1.23 7.45
C LYS A 62 -4.72 1.80 6.19
N ASN A 63 -4.78 1.07 5.09
CA ASN A 63 -4.25 1.48 3.81
C ASN A 63 -5.21 2.52 3.20
N GLY A 64 -4.76 3.77 3.06
CA GLY A 64 -5.59 4.89 2.62
C GLY A 64 -6.10 4.82 1.17
N LYS A 65 -5.89 3.70 0.47
CA LYS A 65 -6.39 3.41 -0.89
C LYS A 65 -7.57 2.44 -0.90
N ILE A 66 -8.03 1.99 0.27
CA ILE A 66 -9.17 1.10 0.43
C ILE A 66 -10.37 1.91 0.92
N LYS A 67 -11.47 1.87 0.17
CA LYS A 67 -12.71 2.56 0.52
C LYS A 67 -13.47 1.83 1.62
N SER A 68 -13.63 0.51 1.46
CA SER A 68 -14.29 -0.34 2.45
C SER A 68 -14.05 -1.82 2.16
N ILE A 69 -14.20 -2.68 3.18
CA ILE A 69 -14.19 -4.14 3.00
C ILE A 69 -15.55 -4.68 3.43
N THR A 70 -16.30 -5.28 2.51
CA THR A 70 -17.66 -5.78 2.73
C THR A 70 -17.72 -7.28 2.48
N GLY A 71 -17.95 -8.06 3.55
CA GLY A 71 -17.76 -9.51 3.50
C GLY A 71 -16.32 -9.84 3.09
N ASP A 72 -16.19 -10.53 1.95
CA ASP A 72 -14.93 -10.92 1.35
C ASP A 72 -14.50 -10.02 0.18
N ARG A 73 -15.18 -8.89 -0.05
CA ARG A 73 -14.85 -7.95 -1.12
C ARG A 73 -14.06 -6.77 -0.57
N ILE A 74 -12.92 -6.49 -1.19
CA ILE A 74 -12.10 -5.30 -0.96
C ILE A 74 -12.51 -4.28 -2.02
N ILE A 75 -13.11 -3.17 -1.59
CA ILE A 75 -13.52 -2.07 -2.48
C ILE A 75 -12.41 -1.03 -2.45
N LEU A 76 -11.76 -0.82 -3.60
CA LEU A 76 -10.69 0.16 -3.77
C LEU A 76 -11.28 1.56 -3.83
N ASP A 77 -10.53 2.55 -3.35
CA ASP A 77 -10.93 3.95 -3.47
C ASP A 77 -10.49 4.48 -4.83
N THR A 78 -11.31 4.36 -5.87
CA THR A 78 -10.95 4.70 -7.26
C THR A 78 -11.68 5.96 -7.75
N PRO A 79 -11.20 6.64 -8.81
CA PRO A 79 -11.90 7.78 -9.41
C PRO A 79 -13.32 7.44 -9.88
N SER A 80 -13.55 6.21 -10.33
CA SER A 80 -14.82 5.68 -10.82
C SER A 80 -15.87 5.54 -9.72
N ASN A 81 -15.44 5.19 -8.50
CA ASN A 81 -16.36 4.89 -7.40
C ASN A 81 -16.33 5.91 -6.25
N ASN A 82 -15.46 6.91 -6.31
CA ASN A 82 -15.40 8.01 -5.34
C ASN A 82 -15.38 9.38 -6.05
N PRO A 83 -16.47 10.16 -6.00
CA PRO A 83 -16.52 11.51 -6.61
C PRO A 83 -15.63 12.52 -5.89
N SER A 84 -15.22 12.23 -4.65
CA SER A 84 -14.25 12.99 -3.87
C SER A 84 -12.82 12.43 -3.99
N PHE A 85 -12.59 11.50 -4.93
CA PHE A 85 -11.26 10.95 -5.18
C PHE A 85 -10.33 12.06 -5.61
N SER A 86 -9.61 12.63 -4.64
CA SER A 86 -8.55 13.56 -4.95
C SER A 86 -7.41 12.73 -5.50
N LYS A 87 -6.94 13.04 -6.72
CA LYS A 87 -5.61 12.64 -7.20
C LYS A 87 -4.46 13.19 -6.33
N GLN A 88 -4.80 13.74 -5.16
CA GLN A 88 -3.91 14.13 -4.09
C GLN A 88 -3.43 12.86 -3.36
N ASP A 89 -2.88 11.91 -4.12
CA ASP A 89 -1.85 11.08 -3.56
C ASP A 89 -0.71 12.05 -3.28
N ASP A 90 -0.60 12.44 -2.01
CA ASP A 90 0.42 13.33 -1.46
C ASP A 90 1.85 12.86 -1.77
N THR A 91 2.06 11.78 -2.51
CA THR A 91 3.36 11.35 -3.02
C THR A 91 4.05 12.44 -3.87
N ALA A 92 3.34 13.14 -4.77
CA ALA A 92 3.98 14.20 -5.57
C ALA A 92 4.37 15.43 -4.72
N ASN A 93 3.50 15.84 -3.79
CA ASN A 93 3.77 16.93 -2.86
C ASN A 93 4.82 16.55 -1.80
N LYS A 94 4.84 15.31 -1.31
CA LYS A 94 5.83 14.79 -0.35
C LYS A 94 7.21 14.66 -0.96
N VAL A 95 7.34 14.23 -2.22
CA VAL A 95 8.64 14.20 -2.92
C VAL A 95 9.16 15.62 -3.14
N SER A 96 8.30 16.54 -3.58
CA SER A 96 8.69 17.95 -3.74
C SER A 96 9.07 18.61 -2.41
N ASN A 97 8.39 18.25 -1.30
CA ASN A 97 8.71 18.75 0.03
C ASN A 97 9.98 18.11 0.63
N MET A 98 10.24 16.83 0.40
CA MET A 98 11.51 16.19 0.78
C MET A 98 12.69 16.82 0.03
N ALA A 99 12.58 17.01 -1.28
CA ALA A 99 13.62 17.66 -2.08
C ALA A 99 13.90 19.09 -1.60
N LYS A 100 12.86 19.86 -1.25
CA LYS A 100 13.01 21.21 -0.70
C LYS A 100 13.62 21.22 0.70
N GLN A 101 13.31 20.24 1.55
CA GLN A 101 13.91 20.12 2.88
C GLN A 101 15.39 19.74 2.81
N SER A 102 15.79 18.84 1.91
CA SER A 102 17.21 18.52 1.68
C SER A 102 18.00 19.71 1.12
N ALA A 103 17.39 20.53 0.26
CA ALA A 103 18.01 21.75 -0.25
C ALA A 103 18.17 22.84 0.84
N LYS A 104 17.18 22.99 1.75
CA LYS A 104 17.27 23.92 2.88
C LYS A 104 18.28 23.51 3.94
N SER A 105 18.47 22.20 4.17
CA SER A 105 19.45 21.69 5.14
C SER A 105 20.91 21.82 4.66
N SER A 106 21.15 22.18 3.40
CA SER A 106 22.50 22.29 2.82
C SER A 106 23.03 23.73 2.79
N ILE A 107 22.28 24.70 3.32
CA ILE A 107 22.62 26.14 3.28
C ILE A 107 23.12 26.66 4.64
N ASP A 108 22.90 25.93 5.74
CA ASP A 108 23.48 26.24 7.05
C ASP A 108 24.65 25.28 7.36
N LYS A 109 25.81 25.55 6.76
CA LYS A 109 27.10 25.07 7.27
C LYS A 109 28.26 26.00 6.91
#